data_AF-A0A1H0GH58-F1
#
_entry.id   AF-A0A1H0GH58-F1
#
_cell.length_a   1.000
_cell.length_b   1.000
_cell.length_c   1.000
_cell.angle_alpha   90.00
_cell.angle_beta   90.00
_cell.angle_gamma   90.00
#
_symmetry.space_group_name_H-M   'P 1'
#
loop_
_entity.id
_entity.type
_entity.pdbx_description
1 polymer ?
#
loop_
_entity_poly.entity_id
_entity_poly.type
_entity_poly.pdbx_seq_one_letter_code
_entity_poly.pdbx_strand_id
1 'polypeptide(L)'
;MEIGKVDYQVHLRIKDIRQDKDLTQKQIADYLICDQSLYSKYERGERELPLYVAVKLAQYYEVSLDYLVGLTDETKPYPNKRG
;
A
#
# COMPACT_ATOMS: atom_id res chain seq x y z
N MET A 1 0.17 21.47 24.23
CA MET A 1 -0.83 20.62 23.56
C MET A 1 -0.11 19.93 22.41
N GLU A 2 0.50 18.78 22.66
CA GLU A 2 0.88 17.90 21.56
C GLU A 2 -0.42 17.32 21.02
N ILE A 3 -0.67 17.51 19.73
CA ILE A 3 -1.74 16.82 19.04
C ILE A 3 -1.37 15.35 19.13
N GLY A 4 -2.00 14.64 20.08
CA GLY A 4 -1.75 13.23 20.33
C GLY A 4 -1.87 12.50 19.01
N LYS A 5 -0.85 11.72 18.67
CA LYS A 5 -0.90 10.78 17.54
C LYS A 5 -2.17 9.98 17.70
N VAL A 6 -3.17 10.26 16.88
CA VAL A 6 -4.33 9.40 16.75
C VAL A 6 -3.77 8.11 16.17
N ASP A 7 -3.81 7.04 16.95
CA ASP A 7 -3.34 5.73 16.53
C ASP A 7 -4.30 5.17 15.46
N TYR A 8 -4.20 5.73 14.25
CA TYR A 8 -4.89 5.23 13.08
C TYR A 8 -4.20 3.92 12.68
N GLN A 9 -4.64 2.81 13.25
CA GLN A 9 -4.22 1.49 12.78
C GLN A 9 -4.84 1.20 11.43
N VAL A 10 -4.20 1.70 10.37
CA VAL A 10 -4.50 1.29 8.99
C VAL A 10 -3.87 -0.06 8.76
N HIS A 11 -4.69 -1.10 8.61
CA HIS A 11 -4.22 -2.44 8.27
C HIS A 11 -3.94 -2.53 6.76
N LEU A 12 -2.71 -2.23 6.38
CA LEU A 12 -2.27 -2.29 4.98
C LEU A 12 -2.15 -3.74 4.50
N ARG A 13 -2.73 -4.05 3.33
CA ARG A 13 -2.64 -5.36 2.67
C ARG A 13 -1.45 -5.49 1.71
N ILE A 14 -0.54 -4.52 1.72
CA ILE A 14 0.56 -4.44 0.72
C ILE A 14 1.49 -5.66 0.74
N LYS A 15 1.70 -6.26 1.92
CA LYS A 15 2.52 -7.45 2.09
C LYS A 15 1.80 -8.67 1.52
N ASP A 16 0.53 -8.85 1.87
CA ASP A 16 -0.28 -10.00 1.47
C ASP A 16 -0.42 -10.03 -0.05
N ILE A 17 -0.82 -8.91 -0.66
CA ILE A 17 -0.96 -8.78 -2.12
C ILE A 17 0.36 -9.06 -2.83
N ARG A 18 1.50 -8.60 -2.28
CA ARG A 18 2.82 -8.88 -2.85
C ARG A 18 3.13 -10.38 -2.81
N GLN A 19 2.85 -11.04 -1.69
CA GLN A 19 3.10 -12.48 -1.53
C GLN A 19 2.20 -13.30 -2.45
N ASP A 20 0.93 -12.94 -2.59
CA ASP A 20 -0.03 -13.60 -3.49
C ASP A 20 0.36 -13.48 -4.97
N LYS A 21 1.15 -12.45 -5.33
CA LYS A 21 1.68 -12.23 -6.68
C LYS A 21 3.11 -12.78 -6.87
N ASP A 22 3.65 -13.52 -5.90
CA ASP A 22 5.02 -14.07 -5.93
C ASP A 22 6.13 -13.01 -6.13
N LEU A 23 5.91 -11.80 -5.62
CA LEU A 23 6.84 -10.68 -5.77
C LEU A 23 7.77 -10.55 -4.56
N THR A 24 9.04 -10.21 -4.81
CA THR A 24 10.01 -9.88 -3.77
C THR A 24 9.87 -8.43 -3.32
N GLN A 25 10.30 -8.13 -2.09
CA GLN A 25 10.37 -6.74 -1.62
C GLN A 25 11.27 -5.87 -2.52
N LYS A 26 12.32 -6.45 -3.12
CA LYS A 26 13.23 -5.75 -4.03
C LYS A 26 12.53 -5.30 -5.32
N GLN A 27 11.71 -6.18 -5.93
CA GLN A 27 10.94 -5.83 -7.14
C GLN A 27 10.01 -4.64 -6.91
N ILE A 28 9.32 -4.60 -5.76
CA ILE A 28 8.43 -3.47 -5.44
C ILE A 28 9.23 -2.21 -5.11
N ALA A 29 10.33 -2.33 -4.39
CA ALA A 29 11.20 -1.20 -4.11
C ALA A 29 11.77 -0.58 -5.40
N ASP A 30 12.15 -1.41 -6.37
CA ASP A 30 12.62 -0.97 -7.69
C ASP A 30 11.52 -0.24 -8.47
N TYR A 31 10.29 -0.76 -8.46
CA TYR A 31 9.13 -0.09 -9.05
C TYR A 31 8.85 1.27 -8.40
N LEU A 32 9.00 1.36 -7.08
CA LEU A 32 8.78 2.59 -6.31
C LEU A 32 9.97 3.55 -6.36
N ILE A 33 11.11 3.13 -6.90
CA ILE A 33 12.38 3.87 -6.91
C ILE A 33 12.77 4.24 -5.47
N CYS A 34 12.85 3.22 -4.60
CA CYS A 34 13.22 3.38 -3.20
C CYS A 34 14.08 2.22 -2.70
N ASP A 35 14.63 2.38 -1.48
CA ASP A 35 15.37 1.30 -0.84
C ASP A 35 14.44 0.14 -0.44
N GLN A 36 14.89 -1.10 -0.64
CA GLN A 36 14.19 -2.30 -0.14
C GLN A 36 13.87 -2.18 1.35
N SER A 37 14.80 -1.64 2.14
CA SER A 37 14.60 -1.46 3.58
C SER A 37 13.46 -0.49 3.91
N LEU A 38 13.23 0.53 3.07
CA LEU A 38 12.13 1.48 3.22
C LEU A 38 10.80 0.80 2.91
N TYR A 39 10.70 0.06 1.80
CA TYR A 39 9.50 -0.71 1.48
C TYR A 39 9.18 -1.74 2.58
N SER A 40 10.21 -2.42 3.09
CA SER A 40 10.09 -3.36 4.21
C SER A 40 9.53 -2.71 5.49
N LYS A 41 9.89 -1.44 5.77
CA LYS A 41 9.33 -0.67 6.89
C LYS A 41 7.85 -0.33 6.68
N TYR A 42 7.42 -0.07 5.43
CA TYR A 42 6.00 0.11 5.13
C TYR A 42 5.21 -1.17 5.42
N GLU A 43 5.69 -2.34 5.01
CA GLU A 43 5.01 -3.62 5.27
C GLU A 43 4.85 -3.94 6.77
N ARG A 44 5.77 -3.44 7.60
CA ARG A 44 5.74 -3.65 9.06
C ARG A 44 5.06 -2.52 9.84
N GLY A 45 4.62 -1.46 9.18
CA GLY A 45 4.06 -0.28 9.85
C GLY A 45 5.09 0.55 10.64
N GLU A 46 6.39 0.32 10.45
CA GLU A 46 7.47 1.09 11.09
C GLU A 46 7.69 2.48 10.45
N ARG A 47 7.07 2.68 9.28
CA ARG A 47 6.98 3.94 8.56
C ARG A 47 5.58 4.06 7.97
N GLU A 48 5.01 5.26 8.08
CA GLU A 48 3.77 5.58 7.39
C GLU A 48 3.95 5.43 5.88
N LEU A 49 2.96 4.83 5.22
CA LEU A 49 2.91 4.70 3.77
C LEU A 49 2.39 6.02 3.17
N PRO A 50 3.22 6.78 2.42
CA PRO A 50 2.74 8.01 1.81
C PRO A 50 1.60 7.73 0.81
N LEU A 51 0.60 8.61 0.76
CA LEU A 51 -0.58 8.43 -0.11
C LEU A 51 -0.20 8.18 -1.58
N TYR A 52 0.81 8.88 -2.11
CA TYR A 52 1.26 8.67 -3.50
C TYR A 52 1.83 7.26 -3.73
N VAL A 53 2.46 6.65 -2.71
CA VAL A 53 2.96 5.27 -2.78
C VAL A 53 1.77 4.31 -2.76
N ALA A 54 0.79 4.55 -1.89
CA ALA A 54 -0.44 3.75 -1.85
C ALA A 54 -1.18 3.76 -3.19
N VAL A 55 -1.29 4.92 -3.84
CA VAL A 55 -1.87 5.05 -5.20
C VAL A 55 -1.08 4.25 -6.24
N LYS A 56 0.26 4.37 -6.25
CA LYS A 56 1.13 3.61 -7.17
C LYS A 56 0.97 2.11 -6.97
N LEU A 57 0.95 1.63 -5.72
CA LEU A 57 0.77 0.22 -5.41
C LEU A 57 -0.61 -0.29 -5.81
N ALA A 58 -1.67 0.49 -5.57
CA ALA A 58 -3.03 0.12 -5.99
C ALA A 58 -3.11 -0.04 -7.52
N GLN A 59 -2.49 0.87 -8.27
CA GLN A 59 -2.38 0.78 -9.74
C GLN A 59 -1.55 -0.43 -10.18
N TYR A 60 -0.38 -0.63 -9.57
CA TYR A 60 0.52 -1.73 -9.91
C TYR A 60 -0.10 -3.11 -9.64
N TYR A 61 -0.83 -3.24 -8.53
CA TYR A 61 -1.49 -4.48 -8.18
C TYR A 61 -2.86 -4.67 -8.83
N GLU A 62 -3.37 -3.65 -9.52
CA GLU A 62 -4.70 -3.60 -10.13
C GLU A 62 -5.85 -3.80 -9.13
N VAL A 63 -5.74 -3.17 -7.97
CA VAL A 63 -6.74 -3.22 -6.88
C VAL A 63 -7.26 -1.82 -6.53
N SER A 64 -8.39 -1.76 -5.83
CA SER A 64 -8.88 -0.50 -5.24
C SER A 64 -7.93 0.00 -4.14
N LEU A 65 -7.85 1.33 -3.96
CA LEU A 65 -7.11 1.91 -2.84
C LEU A 65 -7.73 1.47 -1.50
N ASP A 66 -9.06 1.40 -1.44
CA ASP A 66 -9.80 0.96 -0.25
C ASP A 66 -9.40 -0.46 0.16
N TYR A 67 -9.27 -1.38 -0.81
CA TYR A 67 -8.80 -2.74 -0.55
C TYR A 67 -7.35 -2.75 -0.04
N LEU A 68 -6.47 -2.01 -0.71
CA LEU A 68 -5.05 -1.92 -0.35
C LEU A 68 -4.84 -1.44 1.08
N VAL A 69 -5.66 -0.49 1.55
CA VAL A 69 -5.57 0.09 2.89
C VAL A 69 -6.52 -0.53 3.92
N GLY A 70 -7.19 -1.64 3.56
CA GLY A 70 -7.99 -2.45 4.48
C GLY A 70 -9.38 -1.91 4.82
N LEU A 71 -9.93 -0.99 4.03
CA LEU A 71 -11.28 -0.42 4.22
C LEU A 71 -12.40 -1.28 3.61
N THR A 72 -12.07 -2.22 2.72
CA THR A 72 -13.02 -3.14 2.09
C THR A 72 -12.35 -4.46 1.72
N ASP A 73 -13.17 -5.50 1.50
CA ASP A 73 -12.76 -6.76 0.86
C ASP A 73 -12.99 -6.75 -0.67
N GLU A 74 -13.63 -5.69 -1.20
CA GLU A 74 -13.84 -5.50 -2.63
C GLU A 74 -12.53 -5.11 -3.33
N THR A 75 -11.92 -6.09 -3.99
CA THR A 75 -10.61 -5.95 -4.65
C THR A 75 -10.64 -5.00 -5.84
N LYS A 76 -11.75 -4.99 -6.60
CA LYS A 76 -11.81 -4.28 -7.88
C LYS A 76 -11.90 -2.76 -7.68
N PRO A 77 -11.09 -1.96 -8.41
CA PRO A 77 -11.26 -0.52 -8.41
C PRO A 77 -12.63 -0.14 -9.02
N TYR A 78 -13.18 0.97 -8.55
CA TYR A 78 -14.38 1.55 -9.15
C TYR A 78 -14.12 1.91 -10.62
N PRO A 79 -15.16 1.88 -11.48
CA PRO A 79 -15.04 2.31 -12.87
C PRO A 79 -14.39 3.70 -12.96
N ASN A 80 -13.38 3.83 -13.83
CA ASN A 80 -12.72 5.10 -14.04
C ASN A 80 -13.74 6.12 -14.57
N LYS A 81 -13.83 7.30 -13.96
CA LYS A 81 -14.69 8.41 -14.42
C LYS A 81 -14.30 8.99 -15.80
N ARG A 82 -13.25 8.45 -16.43
CA ARG A 82 -12.74 8.87 -17.75
C ARG A 82 -13.13 7.90 -18.88
N GLY A 83 -14.12 7.04 -18.65
CA GLY A 83 -14.77 6.24 -19.68
C GLY A 83 -15.95 6.97 -20.29
#